data_AF-A0AAV2QJA9-F1
#
_entry.id   AF-A0AAV2QJA9-F1
#
_cell.length_a   1.000
_cell.length_b   1.000
_cell.length_c   1.000
_cell.angle_alpha   90.00
_cell.angle_beta   90.00
_cell.angle_gamma   90.00
#
_symmetry.space_group_name_H-M   'P 1'
#
loop_
_entity.id
_entity.type
_entity.pdbx_description
1 polymer ?
#
loop_
_entity_poly.entity_id
_entity_poly.type
_entity_poly.pdbx_seq_one_letter_code
_entity_poly.pdbx_strand_id
1 'polypeptide(L)'
;YIFFFLQGIIFLEMADENFESSQLPETREVLCENLHIKVRYLNPALADQITGILVAEKNIKDILQLLTTDSLLEEQVEQAVASLSESDTELKESLGTVLYQAVSVYEQELCAQVTGMLLELPVAVVSKLITSDKELQLAVDKAKNEYLSFIKVNGNSESNLMPIGNFTLSREKEEIGEVIYEKLSIDHTTEETSKLTGMLLQMEYQDLVKVIANPELLKMKASQALSALKIQT
;
A
#
# COMPACT_ATOMS: atom_id res chain seq x y z
N TYR A 1 13.42 -5.64 -41.43
CA TYR A 1 14.39 -6.75 -41.58
C TYR A 1 13.99 -7.98 -40.75
N ILE A 2 13.57 -7.85 -39.49
CA ILE A 2 13.11 -8.97 -38.64
C ILE A 2 11.82 -9.65 -39.18
N PHE A 3 10.90 -8.88 -39.75
CA PHE A 3 9.67 -9.43 -40.35
C PHE A 3 9.92 -10.37 -41.55
N PHE A 4 10.99 -10.14 -42.32
CA PHE A 4 11.40 -11.02 -43.42
C PHE A 4 12.12 -12.27 -42.91
N PHE A 5 12.74 -12.21 -41.73
CA PHE A 5 13.43 -13.35 -41.12
C PHE A 5 12.43 -14.35 -40.53
N LEU A 6 11.38 -13.86 -39.86
CA LEU A 6 10.28 -14.70 -39.37
C LEU A 6 9.45 -15.32 -40.50
N GLN A 7 9.18 -14.55 -41.58
CA GLN A 7 8.49 -15.11 -42.75
C GLN A 7 9.33 -16.18 -43.47
N GLY A 8 10.66 -16.05 -43.46
CA GLY A 8 11.59 -17.04 -44.03
C GLY A 8 11.68 -18.32 -43.22
N ILE A 9 11.61 -18.24 -41.89
CA ILE A 9 11.58 -19.42 -41.00
C ILE A 9 10.24 -20.16 -41.13
N ILE A 10 9.11 -19.45 -41.18
CA ILE A 10 7.79 -20.07 -41.39
C ILE A 10 7.69 -20.73 -42.78
N PHE A 11 8.35 -20.18 -43.80
CA PHE A 11 8.39 -20.79 -45.14
C PHE A 11 9.29 -22.02 -45.22
N LEU A 12 10.28 -22.16 -44.32
CA LEU A 12 11.10 -23.37 -44.21
C LEU A 12 10.35 -24.54 -43.54
N GLU A 13 9.27 -24.27 -42.82
CA GLU A 13 8.52 -25.26 -42.03
C GLU A 13 7.50 -26.09 -42.86
N MET A 14 7.39 -25.83 -44.17
CA MET A 14 6.64 -26.71 -45.09
C MET A 14 7.52 -27.77 -45.78
N ALA A 15 8.81 -27.83 -45.46
CA ALA A 15 9.71 -28.88 -45.92
C ALA A 15 10.40 -29.52 -44.71
N ASP A 16 10.23 -30.84 -44.61
CA ASP A 16 10.87 -31.78 -43.69
C ASP A 16 10.26 -31.97 -42.28
N GLU A 17 9.57 -33.11 -42.15
CA GLU A 17 9.21 -33.81 -40.91
C GLU A 17 10.42 -34.33 -40.10
N ASN A 18 11.63 -33.79 -40.28
CA ASN A 18 12.84 -34.24 -39.58
C ASN A 18 13.72 -33.07 -39.13
N PHE A 19 13.16 -32.13 -38.37
CA PHE A 19 14.00 -31.17 -37.66
C PHE A 19 14.61 -31.86 -36.43
N GLU A 20 15.73 -32.56 -36.68
CA GLU A 20 16.60 -33.13 -35.67
C GLU A 20 16.93 -32.10 -34.59
N SER A 21 16.92 -32.58 -33.34
CA SER A 21 17.26 -31.90 -32.11
C SER A 21 18.75 -31.51 -32.00
N SER A 22 19.34 -30.96 -33.06
CA SER A 22 20.77 -30.65 -33.17
C SER A 22 21.08 -29.17 -33.50
N GLN A 23 20.08 -28.34 -33.85
CA GLN A 23 20.27 -26.90 -34.06
C GLN A 23 20.02 -26.05 -32.80
N LEU A 24 21.06 -26.03 -31.97
CA LEU A 24 21.64 -24.90 -31.21
C LEU A 24 20.79 -24.09 -30.19
N PRO A 25 21.36 -23.83 -28.99
CA PRO A 25 20.82 -22.86 -28.03
C PRO A 25 20.68 -21.43 -28.61
N GLU A 26 21.39 -21.07 -29.68
CA GLU A 26 21.24 -19.79 -30.39
C GLU A 26 19.81 -19.56 -30.90
N THR A 27 19.15 -20.60 -31.43
CA THR A 27 17.76 -20.47 -31.91
C THR A 27 16.82 -20.17 -30.75
N ARG A 28 17.03 -20.83 -29.61
CA ARG A 28 16.25 -20.57 -28.39
C ARG A 28 16.50 -19.16 -27.86
N GLU A 29 17.75 -18.72 -27.84
CA GLU A 29 18.14 -17.39 -27.37
C GLU A 29 17.49 -16.28 -28.20
N VAL A 30 17.53 -16.38 -29.54
CA VAL A 30 16.86 -15.43 -30.44
C VAL A 30 15.35 -15.42 -30.25
N LEU A 31 14.73 -16.58 -30.01
CA LEU A 31 13.29 -16.66 -29.72
C LEU A 31 12.96 -16.05 -28.35
N CYS A 32 13.81 -16.26 -27.35
CA CYS A 32 13.66 -15.65 -26.03
C CYS A 32 13.80 -14.13 -26.09
N GLU A 33 14.73 -13.60 -26.89
CA GLU A 33 14.86 -12.16 -27.11
C GLU A 33 13.62 -11.57 -27.80
N ASN A 34 13.09 -12.23 -28.83
CA ASN A 34 11.86 -11.79 -29.48
C ASN A 34 10.66 -11.86 -28.54
N LEU A 35 10.57 -12.91 -27.72
CA LEU A 35 9.54 -13.06 -26.71
C LEU A 35 9.66 -11.93 -25.68
N HIS A 36 10.87 -11.68 -25.19
CA HIS A 36 11.17 -10.61 -24.25
C HIS A 36 10.73 -9.24 -24.79
N ILE A 37 11.02 -8.95 -26.06
CA ILE A 37 10.60 -7.69 -26.70
C ILE A 37 9.07 -7.57 -26.73
N LYS A 38 8.35 -8.64 -27.08
CA LYS A 38 6.87 -8.65 -27.08
C LYS A 38 6.31 -8.51 -25.66
N VAL A 39 6.83 -9.26 -24.69
CA VAL A 39 6.43 -9.17 -23.28
C VAL A 39 6.72 -7.77 -22.75
N ARG A 40 7.85 -7.15 -23.10
CA ARG A 40 8.18 -5.78 -22.71
C ARG A 40 7.24 -4.73 -23.29
N TYR A 41 6.65 -5.00 -24.46
CA TYR A 41 5.61 -4.14 -25.03
C TYR A 41 4.29 -4.24 -24.25
N LEU A 42 3.96 -5.44 -23.74
CA LEU A 42 2.77 -5.67 -22.93
C LEU A 42 2.93 -5.21 -21.48
N ASN A 43 4.07 -5.50 -20.85
CA ASN A 43 4.38 -5.13 -19.48
C ASN A 43 5.87 -4.79 -19.31
N PRO A 44 6.25 -3.51 -19.46
CA PRO A 44 7.66 -3.09 -19.44
C PRO A 44 8.31 -3.21 -18.05
N ALA A 45 7.52 -3.19 -16.97
CA ALA A 45 8.03 -3.20 -15.60
C ALA A 45 8.45 -4.60 -15.13
N LEU A 46 7.77 -5.64 -15.61
CA LEU A 46 8.00 -7.03 -15.20
C LEU A 46 8.51 -7.92 -16.34
N ALA A 47 8.90 -7.31 -17.46
CA ALA A 47 9.25 -8.03 -18.68
C ALA A 47 10.33 -9.10 -18.46
N ASP A 48 11.37 -8.78 -17.72
CA ASP A 48 12.48 -9.71 -17.42
C ASP A 48 11.99 -10.92 -16.61
N GLN A 49 11.16 -10.68 -15.60
CA GLN A 49 10.65 -11.72 -14.69
C GLN A 49 9.62 -12.61 -15.39
N ILE A 50 8.69 -12.00 -16.12
CA ILE A 50 7.68 -12.72 -16.90
C ILE A 50 8.34 -13.57 -17.99
N THR A 51 9.30 -13.00 -18.71
CA THR A 51 10.05 -13.76 -19.72
C THR A 51 10.81 -14.91 -19.08
N GLY A 52 11.43 -14.69 -17.91
CA GLY A 52 12.09 -15.74 -17.14
C GLY A 52 11.16 -16.89 -16.79
N ILE A 53 9.97 -16.61 -16.24
CA ILE A 53 8.96 -17.61 -15.89
C ILE A 53 8.47 -18.37 -17.12
N LEU A 54 8.14 -17.65 -18.19
CA LEU A 54 7.62 -18.24 -19.43
C LEU A 54 8.66 -19.13 -20.13
N VAL A 55 9.94 -18.76 -20.07
CA VAL A 55 11.03 -19.46 -20.75
C VAL A 55 11.59 -20.61 -19.89
N ALA A 56 11.48 -20.52 -18.57
CA ALA A 56 12.01 -21.54 -17.65
C ALA A 56 11.32 -22.90 -17.80
N GLU A 57 10.00 -22.90 -18.03
CA GLU A 57 9.21 -24.13 -18.08
C GLU A 57 8.82 -24.59 -19.51
N LYS A 58 9.11 -23.79 -20.54
CA LYS A 58 8.62 -24.04 -21.92
C LYS A 58 9.72 -24.47 -22.89
N ASN A 59 9.36 -25.36 -23.82
CA ASN A 59 10.23 -25.80 -24.91
C ASN A 59 10.20 -24.81 -26.09
N ILE A 60 11.14 -24.97 -27.03
CA ILE A 60 11.26 -24.13 -28.23
C ILE A 60 9.96 -24.09 -29.05
N LYS A 61 9.26 -25.22 -29.19
CA LYS A 61 7.96 -25.30 -29.88
C LYS A 61 6.87 -24.48 -29.19
N ASP A 62 6.83 -24.51 -27.86
CA ASP A 62 5.86 -23.75 -27.06
C ASP A 62 6.15 -22.24 -27.15
N ILE A 63 7.44 -21.85 -27.15
CA ILE A 63 7.86 -20.46 -27.34
C ILE A 63 7.51 -19.96 -28.75
N LEU A 64 7.70 -20.79 -29.78
CA LEU A 64 7.28 -20.46 -31.15
C LEU A 64 5.75 -20.30 -31.25
N GLN A 65 5.00 -21.18 -30.60
CA GLN A 65 3.54 -21.09 -30.58
C GLN A 65 3.06 -19.80 -29.89
N LEU A 66 3.74 -19.38 -28.81
CA LEU A 66 3.51 -18.10 -28.13
C LEU A 66 3.85 -16.90 -29.00
N LEU A 67 4.95 -16.95 -29.76
CA LEU A 67 5.32 -15.88 -30.68
C LEU A 67 4.40 -15.78 -31.89
N THR A 68 3.76 -16.88 -32.26
CA THR A 68 2.82 -16.98 -33.38
C THR A 68 1.41 -16.56 -32.98
N THR A 69 1.01 -16.83 -31.73
CA THR A 69 -0.36 -16.59 -31.24
C THR A 69 -0.35 -15.50 -30.17
N ASP A 70 -0.60 -14.26 -30.58
CA ASP A 70 -0.58 -13.10 -29.67
C ASP A 70 -1.59 -13.23 -28.51
N SER A 71 -2.78 -13.79 -28.77
CA SER A 71 -3.80 -14.03 -27.72
C SER A 71 -3.33 -15.02 -26.65
N LEU A 72 -2.54 -16.03 -27.01
CA LEU A 72 -2.00 -17.01 -26.07
C LEU A 72 -0.85 -16.39 -25.25
N LEU A 73 -0.05 -15.52 -25.89
CA LEU A 73 0.99 -14.78 -25.21
C LEU A 73 0.41 -13.84 -24.15
N GLU A 74 -0.64 -13.10 -24.48
CA GLU A 74 -1.33 -12.21 -23.54
C GLU A 74 -1.87 -12.98 -22.32
N GLU A 75 -2.55 -14.11 -22.55
CA GLU A 75 -3.07 -14.96 -21.46
C GLU A 75 -1.94 -15.49 -20.57
N GLN A 76 -0.86 -15.98 -21.16
CA GLN A 76 0.28 -16.50 -20.40
C GLN A 76 1.03 -15.39 -19.65
N VAL A 77 1.10 -14.19 -20.21
CA VAL A 77 1.66 -13.01 -19.53
C VAL A 77 0.77 -12.63 -18.34
N GLU A 78 -0.55 -12.64 -18.51
CA GLU A 78 -1.50 -12.36 -17.42
C GLU A 78 -1.39 -13.40 -16.30
N GLN A 79 -1.31 -14.69 -16.64
CA GLN A 79 -1.08 -15.76 -15.65
C GLN A 79 0.26 -15.62 -14.92
N ALA A 80 1.34 -15.27 -15.63
CA ALA A 80 2.64 -15.04 -15.01
C ALA A 80 2.64 -13.81 -14.10
N VAL A 81 1.94 -12.74 -14.48
CA VAL A 81 1.73 -11.56 -13.64
C VAL A 81 0.90 -11.91 -12.40
N ALA A 82 -0.17 -12.69 -12.57
CA ALA A 82 -0.99 -13.16 -11.45
C ALA A 82 -0.16 -14.00 -10.47
N SER A 83 0.63 -14.96 -10.96
CA SER A 83 1.49 -15.79 -10.13
C SER A 83 2.58 -14.97 -9.40
N LEU A 84 3.18 -13.98 -10.06
CA LEU A 84 4.09 -13.03 -9.42
C LEU A 84 3.37 -12.23 -8.32
N SER A 85 2.16 -11.76 -8.58
CA SER A 85 1.37 -11.01 -7.60
C SER A 85 0.92 -11.85 -6.40
N GLU A 86 0.59 -13.13 -6.61
CA GLU A 86 0.24 -14.06 -5.52
C GLU A 86 1.46 -14.32 -4.63
N SER A 87 2.63 -14.58 -5.23
CA SER A 87 3.87 -14.77 -4.47
C SER A 87 4.27 -13.53 -3.67
N ASP A 88 4.09 -12.34 -4.24
CA ASP A 88 4.31 -11.07 -3.54
C ASP A 88 3.28 -10.87 -2.43
N THR A 89 2.04 -11.33 -2.59
CA THR A 89 0.98 -11.18 -1.59
C THR A 89 1.25 -12.04 -0.36
N GLU A 90 1.60 -13.32 -0.53
CA GLU A 90 1.95 -14.20 0.59
C GLU A 90 3.22 -13.72 1.33
N LEU A 91 4.22 -13.25 0.58
CA LEU A 91 5.41 -12.65 1.16
C LEU A 91 5.08 -11.34 1.90
N LYS A 92 4.18 -10.51 1.38
CA LYS A 92 3.72 -9.28 2.05
C LYS A 92 2.92 -9.56 3.31
N GLU A 93 2.10 -10.61 3.34
CA GLU A 93 1.35 -10.98 4.56
C GLU A 93 2.30 -11.44 5.68
N SER A 94 3.27 -12.30 5.34
CA SER A 94 4.28 -12.76 6.29
C SER A 94 5.19 -11.61 6.77
N LEU A 95 5.67 -10.77 5.85
CA LEU A 95 6.44 -9.57 6.18
C LEU A 95 5.61 -8.56 6.96
N GLY A 96 4.32 -8.43 6.67
CA GLY A 96 3.41 -7.49 7.34
C GLY A 96 3.26 -7.78 8.81
N THR A 97 3.22 -9.05 9.19
CA THR A 97 3.17 -9.45 10.60
C THR A 97 4.46 -9.06 11.33
N VAL A 98 5.62 -9.32 10.72
CA VAL A 98 6.93 -8.97 11.29
C VAL A 98 7.11 -7.46 11.35
N LEU A 99 6.72 -6.76 10.29
CA LEU A 99 6.79 -5.31 10.19
C LEU A 99 5.88 -4.65 11.22
N TYR A 100 4.66 -5.14 11.41
CA TYR A 100 3.74 -4.63 12.44
C TYR A 100 4.35 -4.74 13.84
N GLN A 101 4.95 -5.90 14.15
CA GLN A 101 5.64 -6.07 15.44
C GLN A 101 6.79 -5.09 15.61
N ALA A 102 7.62 -4.91 14.58
CA ALA A 102 8.75 -4.00 14.62
C ALA A 102 8.29 -2.53 14.72
N VAL A 103 7.28 -2.12 13.96
CA VAL A 103 6.70 -0.77 13.97
C VAL A 103 6.04 -0.48 15.31
N SER A 104 5.39 -1.47 15.94
CA SER A 104 4.70 -1.29 17.23
C SER A 104 5.62 -0.85 18.39
N VAL A 105 6.93 -1.10 18.27
CA VAL A 105 7.95 -0.65 19.22
C VAL A 105 8.19 0.86 19.12
N TYR A 106 8.06 1.42 17.91
CA TYR A 106 8.31 2.84 17.62
C TYR A 106 7.02 3.66 17.65
N GLU A 107 5.92 3.12 17.14
CA GLU A 107 4.65 3.81 17.00
C GLU A 107 3.50 2.85 17.29
N GLN A 108 2.82 3.04 18.42
CA GLN A 108 1.74 2.14 18.86
C GLN A 108 0.37 2.60 18.35
N GLU A 109 0.15 3.91 18.26
CA GLU A 109 -1.14 4.52 17.89
C GLU A 109 -1.47 4.35 16.41
N LEU A 110 -0.50 4.67 15.54
CA LEU A 110 -0.65 4.59 14.08
C LEU A 110 -0.03 3.32 13.47
N CYS A 111 0.27 2.31 14.30
CA CYS A 111 1.00 1.12 13.90
C CYS A 111 0.38 0.45 12.66
N ALA A 112 -0.94 0.25 12.66
CA ALA A 112 -1.63 -0.43 11.56
C ALA A 112 -1.57 0.38 10.26
N GLN A 113 -1.75 1.69 10.34
CA GLN A 113 -1.75 2.60 9.20
C GLN A 113 -0.35 2.76 8.61
N VAL A 114 0.65 2.97 9.47
CA VAL A 114 2.05 3.06 9.06
C VAL A 114 2.51 1.74 8.47
N THR A 115 2.18 0.60 9.08
CA THR A 115 2.50 -0.72 8.53
C THR A 115 1.85 -0.92 7.17
N GLY A 116 0.58 -0.52 7.01
CA GLY A 116 -0.11 -0.57 5.71
C GLY A 116 0.61 0.27 4.64
N MET A 117 0.94 1.52 4.94
CA MET A 117 1.68 2.40 4.03
C MET A 117 3.07 1.86 3.67
N LEU A 118 3.75 1.22 4.62
CA LEU A 118 5.05 0.59 4.37
C LEU A 118 4.91 -0.70 3.56
N LEU A 119 3.82 -1.46 3.69
CA LEU A 119 3.53 -2.66 2.90
C LEU A 119 3.12 -2.35 1.44
N GLU A 120 2.73 -1.11 1.15
CA GLU A 120 2.57 -0.64 -0.22
C GLU A 120 3.91 -0.54 -0.96
N LEU A 121 5.04 -0.48 -0.24
CA LEU A 121 6.36 -0.51 -0.84
C LEU A 121 6.69 -1.89 -1.44
N PRO A 122 7.65 -1.97 -2.38
CA PRO A 122 8.13 -3.24 -2.91
C PRO A 122 8.70 -4.13 -1.81
N VAL A 123 8.45 -5.44 -1.90
CA VAL A 123 8.88 -6.48 -0.94
C VAL A 123 10.37 -6.38 -0.62
N ALA A 124 11.20 -6.11 -1.63
CA ALA A 124 12.65 -5.92 -1.47
C ALA A 124 13.02 -4.75 -0.55
N VAL A 125 12.25 -3.66 -0.60
CA VAL A 125 12.45 -2.48 0.26
C VAL A 125 11.99 -2.81 1.68
N VAL A 126 10.82 -3.44 1.84
CA VAL A 126 10.28 -3.82 3.15
C VAL A 126 11.21 -4.79 3.88
N SER A 127 11.73 -5.80 3.18
CA SER A 127 12.69 -6.75 3.75
C SER A 127 13.98 -6.05 4.21
N LYS A 128 14.47 -5.06 3.45
CA LYS A 128 15.63 -4.26 3.84
C LYS A 128 15.34 -3.38 5.06
N LEU A 129 14.15 -2.79 5.14
CA LEU A 129 13.71 -1.99 6.29
C LEU A 129 13.69 -2.82 7.57
N ILE A 130 13.13 -4.03 7.53
CA ILE A 130 13.07 -4.93 8.70
C ILE A 130 14.48 -5.36 9.14
N THR A 131 15.45 -5.40 8.23
CA THR A 131 16.84 -5.77 8.55
C THR A 131 17.61 -4.64 9.22
N SER A 132 17.17 -3.38 9.07
CA SER A 132 17.88 -2.20 9.56
C SER A 132 16.98 -1.31 10.41
N ASP A 133 17.12 -1.41 11.74
CA ASP A 133 16.34 -0.63 12.70
C ASP A 133 16.34 0.89 12.43
N LYS A 134 17.49 1.44 12.00
CA LYS A 134 17.61 2.87 11.69
C LYS A 134 16.83 3.27 10.43
N GLU A 135 16.83 2.42 9.40
CA GLU A 135 16.05 2.69 8.18
C GLU A 135 14.55 2.52 8.47
N LEU A 136 14.18 1.53 9.30
CA LEU A 136 12.80 1.32 9.73
C LEU A 136 12.25 2.53 10.50
N GLN A 137 12.99 3.04 11.49
CA GLN A 137 12.57 4.20 12.26
C GLN A 137 12.35 5.43 11.37
N LEU A 138 13.28 5.70 10.44
CA LEU A 138 13.14 6.81 9.49
C LEU A 138 11.92 6.64 8.57
N ALA A 139 11.66 5.41 8.13
CA ALA A 139 10.50 5.10 7.30
C ALA A 139 9.18 5.27 8.07
N VAL A 140 9.13 4.85 9.33
CA VAL A 140 8.00 5.05 10.25
C VAL A 140 7.74 6.53 10.47
N ASP A 141 8.76 7.32 10.79
CA ASP A 141 8.64 8.76 10.99
C ASP A 141 8.15 9.48 9.72
N LYS A 142 8.65 9.06 8.55
CA LYS A 142 8.23 9.63 7.27
C LYS A 142 6.77 9.29 6.94
N ALA A 143 6.40 8.02 7.07
CA ALA A 143 5.03 7.54 6.83
C ALA A 143 4.03 8.21 7.79
N LYS A 144 4.39 8.33 9.08
CA LYS A 144 3.60 9.07 10.08
C LYS A 144 3.41 10.53 9.68
N ASN A 145 4.48 11.22 9.29
CA ASN A 145 4.39 12.62 8.87
C ASN A 145 3.54 12.82 7.62
N GLU A 146 3.65 11.92 6.63
CA GLU A 146 2.80 11.94 5.44
C GLU A 146 1.33 11.70 5.80
N TYR A 147 1.04 10.71 6.64
CA TYR A 147 -0.31 10.43 7.13
C TYR A 147 -0.91 11.64 7.84
N LEU A 148 -0.18 12.24 8.79
CA LEU A 148 -0.63 13.43 9.51
C LEU A 148 -0.79 14.64 8.59
N SER A 149 0.05 14.78 7.57
CA SER A 149 -0.06 15.85 6.57
C SER A 149 -1.30 15.67 5.68
N PHE A 150 -1.61 14.43 5.30
CA PHE A 150 -2.80 14.09 4.54
C PHE A 150 -4.08 14.40 5.33
N ILE A 151 -4.12 14.02 6.61
CA ILE A 151 -5.24 14.33 7.51
C ILE A 151 -5.38 15.87 7.69
N LYS A 152 -4.27 16.60 7.80
CA LYS A 152 -4.28 18.09 7.91
C LYS A 152 -4.81 18.78 6.66
N VAL A 153 -4.53 18.24 5.47
CA VAL A 153 -4.95 18.84 4.19
C VAL A 153 -6.42 18.51 3.87
N ASN A 154 -6.88 17.30 4.18
CA ASN A 154 -8.26 16.88 3.91
C ASN A 154 -9.28 17.26 5.00
N GLY A 155 -8.85 17.78 6.15
CA GLY A 155 -9.74 18.33 7.17
C GLY A 155 -10.53 19.58 6.74
N ASN A 156 -10.24 20.14 5.55
CA ASN A 156 -10.87 21.37 5.06
C ASN A 156 -11.76 21.18 3.82
N SER A 157 -12.03 19.96 3.34
CA SER A 157 -12.90 19.79 2.18
C SER A 157 -13.72 18.50 2.25
N GLU A 158 -15.01 18.67 2.50
CA GLU A 158 -16.06 17.71 2.19
C GLU A 158 -15.96 17.28 0.71
N SER A 159 -15.38 16.12 0.40
CA SER A 159 -15.66 15.43 -0.87
C SER A 159 -15.10 14.00 -0.92
N ASN A 160 -16.01 13.02 -0.81
CA ASN A 160 -16.06 11.80 -1.62
C ASN A 160 -14.78 11.00 -1.91
N LEU A 161 -14.12 10.45 -0.89
CA LEU A 161 -13.38 9.19 -1.04
C LEU A 161 -13.72 8.25 0.13
N MET A 162 -13.93 6.97 -0.19
CA MET A 162 -14.44 5.93 0.70
C MET A 162 -13.72 5.88 2.07
N PRO A 163 -14.46 5.71 3.19
CA PRO A 163 -13.87 5.64 4.52
C PRO A 163 -13.34 4.23 4.78
N ILE A 164 -12.08 3.97 4.43
CA ILE A 164 -11.34 2.87 5.07
C ILE A 164 -10.75 3.45 6.36
N GLY A 165 -11.47 3.26 7.46
CA GLY A 165 -10.95 3.52 8.82
C GLY A 165 -11.49 4.76 9.54
N ASN A 166 -12.81 4.90 9.67
CA ASN A 166 -13.41 5.79 10.69
C ASN A 166 -13.46 5.17 12.10
N PHE A 167 -12.77 4.04 12.31
CA PHE A 167 -12.70 3.35 13.61
C PHE A 167 -11.61 3.91 14.54
N THR A 168 -10.57 4.56 14.01
CA THR A 168 -9.46 5.07 14.83
C THR A 168 -9.80 6.42 15.47
N LEU A 169 -10.38 7.36 14.71
CA LEU A 169 -10.75 8.69 15.23
C LEU A 169 -11.82 8.63 16.32
N SER A 170 -12.71 7.63 16.27
CA SER A 170 -13.76 7.45 17.27
C SER A 170 -13.19 6.98 18.61
N ARG A 171 -12.24 6.03 18.60
CA ARG A 171 -11.57 5.56 19.82
C ARG A 171 -10.66 6.61 20.45
N GLU A 172 -9.90 7.34 19.63
CA GLU A 172 -9.02 8.40 20.11
C GLU A 172 -9.79 9.59 20.73
N LYS A 173 -10.97 9.92 20.17
CA LYS A 173 -11.85 10.93 20.76
C LYS A 173 -12.51 10.44 22.05
N GLU A 174 -12.76 9.15 22.19
CA GLU A 174 -13.32 8.56 23.42
C GLU A 174 -12.33 8.69 24.58
N GLU A 175 -11.06 8.32 24.39
CA GLU A 175 -10.01 8.45 25.40
C GLU A 175 -9.74 9.91 25.79
N ILE A 176 -9.73 10.82 24.81
CA ILE A 176 -9.65 12.27 25.06
C ILE A 176 -10.86 12.78 25.85
N GLY A 177 -12.05 12.25 25.56
CA GLY A 177 -13.28 12.57 26.26
C GLY A 177 -13.18 12.26 27.75
N GLU A 178 -12.65 11.09 28.09
CA GLU A 178 -12.43 10.68 29.48
C GLU A 178 -11.47 11.63 30.21
N VAL A 179 -10.34 11.99 29.58
CA VAL A 179 -9.36 12.90 30.17
C VAL A 179 -9.92 14.31 30.38
N ILE A 180 -10.71 14.82 29.42
CA ILE A 180 -11.38 16.11 29.54
C ILE A 180 -12.42 16.07 30.65
N TYR A 181 -13.20 15.00 30.72
CA TYR A 181 -14.22 14.81 31.74
C TYR A 181 -13.59 14.79 33.14
N GLU A 182 -12.51 14.03 33.33
CA GLU A 182 -11.80 13.97 34.61
C GLU A 182 -11.29 15.36 35.02
N LYS A 183 -10.64 16.10 34.12
CA LYS A 183 -10.14 17.45 34.41
C LYS A 183 -11.24 18.45 34.73
N LEU A 184 -12.38 18.38 34.05
CA LEU A 184 -13.52 19.28 34.27
C LEU A 184 -14.32 18.92 35.52
N SER A 185 -14.37 17.63 35.90
CA SER A 185 -15.09 17.15 37.08
C SER A 185 -14.55 17.72 38.40
N ILE A 186 -13.35 18.29 38.38
CA ILE A 186 -12.72 18.96 39.53
C ILE A 186 -13.42 20.30 39.83
N ASP A 187 -13.78 21.05 38.78
CA ASP A 187 -14.26 22.42 38.89
C ASP A 187 -15.79 22.56 38.60
N HIS A 188 -16.44 21.51 38.10
CA HIS A 188 -17.84 21.55 37.63
C HIS A 188 -18.69 20.40 38.16
N THR A 189 -20.02 20.58 38.15
CA THR A 189 -20.95 19.49 38.48
C THR A 189 -20.92 18.38 37.43
N THR A 190 -21.32 17.16 37.80
CA THR A 190 -21.33 15.99 36.89
C THR A 190 -22.16 16.23 35.62
N GLU A 191 -23.30 16.93 35.74
CA GLU A 191 -24.17 17.25 34.61
C GLU A 191 -23.54 18.28 33.66
N GLU A 192 -22.93 19.34 34.22
CA GLU A 192 -22.21 20.35 33.44
C GLU A 192 -20.97 19.74 32.78
N THR A 193 -20.21 18.91 33.51
CA THR A 193 -19.02 18.22 33.02
C THR A 193 -19.33 17.36 31.80
N SER A 194 -20.42 16.57 31.84
CA SER A 194 -20.84 15.74 30.71
C SER A 194 -21.20 16.59 29.49
N LYS A 195 -21.99 17.65 29.69
CA LYS A 195 -22.39 18.57 28.61
C LYS A 195 -21.20 19.32 28.02
N LEU A 196 -20.31 19.84 28.87
CA LEU A 196 -19.08 20.53 28.46
C LEU A 196 -18.14 19.59 27.71
N THR A 197 -17.94 18.37 28.20
CA THR A 197 -17.12 17.37 27.52
C THR A 197 -17.71 17.04 26.15
N GLY A 198 -19.01 16.82 26.06
CA GLY A 198 -19.70 16.61 24.79
C GLY A 198 -19.57 17.78 23.81
N MET A 199 -19.63 19.03 24.30
CA MET A 199 -19.43 20.22 23.46
C MET A 199 -17.97 20.40 23.03
N LEU A 200 -17.02 20.07 23.90
CA LEU A 200 -15.60 20.12 23.55
C LEU A 200 -15.24 19.03 22.55
N LEU A 201 -15.79 17.82 22.66
CA LEU A 201 -15.56 16.71 21.72
C LEU A 201 -16.06 16.97 20.30
N GLN A 202 -16.94 17.96 20.12
CA GLN A 202 -17.34 18.47 18.80
C GLN A 202 -16.22 19.26 18.10
N MET A 203 -15.15 19.64 18.81
CA MET A 203 -13.97 20.25 18.22
C MET A 203 -13.12 19.23 17.44
N GLU A 204 -12.24 19.74 16.58
CA GLU A 204 -11.26 18.94 15.86
C GLU A 204 -10.25 18.30 16.82
N TYR A 205 -9.83 17.07 16.51
CA TYR A 205 -8.91 16.29 17.36
C TYR A 205 -7.61 17.05 17.67
N GLN A 206 -7.05 17.75 16.68
CA GLN A 206 -5.82 18.53 16.87
C GLN A 206 -5.99 19.69 17.84
N ASP A 207 -7.19 20.26 17.93
CA ASP A 207 -7.46 21.31 18.90
C ASP A 207 -7.71 20.73 20.28
N LEU A 208 -8.38 19.58 20.38
CA LEU A 208 -8.53 18.83 21.63
C LEU A 208 -7.18 18.49 22.26
N VAL A 209 -6.21 18.00 21.49
CA VAL A 209 -4.85 17.71 21.99
C VAL A 209 -4.18 18.97 22.56
N LYS A 210 -4.29 20.12 21.88
CA LYS A 210 -3.75 21.40 22.38
C LYS A 210 -4.46 21.88 23.64
N VAL A 211 -5.77 21.64 23.72
CA VAL A 211 -6.62 21.99 24.86
C VAL A 211 -6.24 21.16 26.08
N ILE A 212 -6.05 19.85 25.93
CA ILE A 212 -5.66 18.96 27.03
C ILE A 212 -4.23 19.26 27.51
N ALA A 213 -3.33 19.60 26.59
CA ALA A 213 -1.95 19.98 26.91
C ALA A 213 -1.86 21.31 27.69
N ASN A 214 -2.84 22.21 27.54
CA ASN A 214 -2.84 23.53 28.16
C ASN A 214 -4.03 23.73 29.10
N PRO A 215 -3.85 23.59 30.43
CA PRO A 215 -4.96 23.67 31.40
C PRO A 215 -5.71 25.01 31.38
N GLU A 216 -5.01 26.13 31.14
CA GLU A 216 -5.62 27.46 30.98
C GLU A 216 -6.53 27.54 29.74
N LEU A 217 -6.13 26.87 28.65
CA LEU A 217 -6.89 26.84 27.40
C LEU A 217 -8.14 25.96 27.53
N LEU A 218 -8.04 24.84 28.26
CA LEU A 218 -9.18 24.03 28.66
C LEU A 218 -10.19 24.82 29.49
N LYS A 219 -9.73 25.56 30.51
CA LYS A 219 -10.62 26.40 31.35
C LYS A 219 -11.31 27.49 30.53
N MET A 220 -10.58 28.16 29.65
CA MET A 220 -11.15 29.15 28.74
C MET A 220 -12.22 28.55 27.83
N LYS A 221 -11.94 27.40 27.20
CA LYS A 221 -12.87 26.72 26.30
C LYS A 221 -14.09 26.17 27.03
N ALA A 222 -13.90 25.62 28.23
CA ALA A 222 -14.98 25.19 29.10
C ALA A 222 -15.87 26.36 29.52
N SER A 223 -15.29 27.52 29.87
CA SER A 223 -16.05 28.74 30.18
C SER A 223 -16.86 29.24 28.97
N GLN A 224 -16.28 29.19 27.77
CA GLN A 224 -16.99 29.50 26.52
C GLN A 224 -18.17 28.55 26.29
N ALA A 225 -17.95 27.24 26.42
CA ALA A 225 -19.02 26.24 26.28
C ALA A 225 -20.10 26.40 27.36
N LEU A 226 -19.73 26.72 28.60
CA LEU A 226 -20.67 26.99 29.69
C LEU A 226 -21.51 28.25 29.42
N SER A 227 -20.91 29.29 28.83
CA SER A 227 -21.64 30.49 28.43
C SER A 227 -22.64 30.20 27.30
N ALA A 228 -22.28 29.34 26.34
CA ALA A 228 -23.18 28.90 25.28
C ALA A 228 -24.34 28.04 25.81
N LEU A 229 -24.09 27.19 26.81
CA LEU A 229 -25.14 26.40 27.49
C LEU A 229 -26.19 27.29 28.17
N LYS A 230 -25.75 28.37 28.84
CA LYS A 230 -26.65 29.33 29.50
C LYS A 230 -27.48 30.18 28.54
N ILE A 231 -27.07 30.28 27.28
CA ILE A 231 -27.82 31.01 26.23
C ILE A 231 -28.92 30.12 25.61
N GLN A 232 -28.77 28.79 25.69
CA GLN A 232 -29.73 27.82 25.14
C GLN A 232 -30.83 27.38 26.14
N THR A 233 -30.82 27.89 27.37
CA THR A 233 -31.88 27.66 28.39
C THR A 233 -32.70 28.92 28.61
#